data_AF-A0A950XR17-F1
#
_entry.id   AF-A0A950XR17-F1
#
_cell.length_a   1.000
_cell.length_b   1.000
_cell.length_c   1.000
_cell.angle_alpha   90.00
_cell.angle_beta   90.00
_cell.angle_gamma   90.00
#
_symmetry.space_group_name_H-M   'P 1'
#
loop_
_entity.id
_entity.type
_entity.pdbx_description
1 polymer ?
#
loop_
_entity_poly.entity_id
_entity_poly.type
_entity_poly.pdbx_seq_one_letter_code
_entity_poly.pdbx_strand_id
1 'polypeptide(L)' 'MSWDRVVDKFHWLDEPFADDGLRADIIAAVEHLEDIPIAELTRALGGGPTSTTAPGCVNRFGSAPAGL' A
#
# COMPACT_ATOMS: atom_id res chain seq x y z
N MET A 1 14.60 9.20 -9.07
CA MET A 1 13.27 8.91 -9.67
C MET A 1 12.24 9.32 -8.65
N SER A 2 11.11 9.91 -9.06
CA SER A 2 10.00 10.22 -8.14
C SER A 2 9.20 8.96 -7.83
N TRP A 3 8.49 8.97 -6.70
CA TRP A 3 7.56 7.92 -6.29
C TRP A 3 6.50 7.65 -7.36
N ASP A 4 5.85 8.69 -7.90
CA ASP A 4 4.89 8.57 -9.00
C ASP A 4 5.45 7.79 -10.19
N ARG A 5 6.74 8.00 -10.54
CA ARG A 5 7.36 7.30 -11.67
C ARG A 5 7.67 5.84 -11.38
N VAL A 6 7.78 5.46 -10.11
CA VAL A 6 7.90 4.06 -9.68
C VAL A 6 6.52 3.40 -9.70
N VAL A 7 5.49 4.07 -9.19
CA VAL A 7 4.10 3.61 -9.23
C VAL A 7 3.63 3.39 -10.66
N ASP A 8 3.85 4.37 -11.56
CA ASP A 8 3.58 4.24 -12.99
C ASP A 8 4.22 2.97 -13.55
N LYS A 9 5.52 2.74 -13.29
CA LYS A 9 6.20 1.53 -13.80
C LYS A 9 5.63 0.25 -13.20
N PHE A 10 5.28 0.26 -11.93
CA PHE A 10 4.69 -0.89 -11.26
C PHE A 10 3.34 -1.26 -11.89
N HIS A 11 2.48 -0.28 -12.19
CA HIS A 11 1.23 -0.50 -12.92
C HIS A 11 1.45 -1.27 -14.23
N TRP A 12 2.48 -0.91 -14.99
CA TRP A 12 2.79 -1.58 -16.26
C TRP A 12 3.31 -3.02 -16.09
N LEU A 13 4.05 -3.31 -15.01
CA LEU A 13 4.66 -4.63 -14.80
C LEU A 13 3.69 -5.66 -14.22
N ASP A 14 2.74 -5.18 -13.44
CA ASP A 14 1.92 -6.00 -12.56
C ASP A 14 0.51 -6.27 -13.13
N GLU A 15 0.18 -5.71 -14.31
CA GLU A 15 -1.09 -5.94 -15.02
C GLU A 15 -1.52 -7.42 -15.12
N PRO A 16 -0.62 -8.41 -15.35
CA PRO A 16 -1.01 -9.82 -15.41
C PRO A 16 -0.96 -10.58 -14.07
N PHE A 17 -0.51 -9.95 -12.98
CA PHE A 17 -0.19 -10.66 -11.72
C PHE A 17 -1.05 -10.23 -10.52
N ALA A 18 -1.47 -8.97 -10.47
CA ALA A 18 -2.35 -8.48 -9.41
C ALA A 18 -3.54 -7.71 -9.98
N ASP A 19 -4.70 -7.91 -9.38
CA ASP A 19 -5.84 -7.03 -9.58
C ASP A 19 -5.57 -5.63 -8.98
N ASP A 20 -6.41 -4.67 -9.33
CA ASP A 20 -6.27 -3.28 -8.87
C ASP A 20 -6.25 -3.14 -7.34
N GLY A 21 -6.96 -4.01 -6.62
CA GLY A 21 -7.00 -4.00 -5.16
C GLY A 21 -5.68 -4.43 -4.55
N LEU A 22 -5.16 -5.59 -4.97
CA LEU A 22 -3.85 -6.08 -4.52
C LEU A 22 -2.72 -5.10 -4.89
N ARG A 23 -2.79 -4.50 -6.07
CA ARG A 23 -1.82 -3.49 -6.51
C ARG A 23 -1.83 -2.25 -5.63
N ALA A 24 -3.00 -1.75 -5.27
CA ALA A 24 -3.15 -0.60 -4.36
C ALA A 24 -2.59 -0.92 -2.97
N ASP A 25 -2.85 -2.13 -2.45
CA ASP A 25 -2.32 -2.59 -1.16
C ASP A 25 -0.78 -2.64 -1.16
N ILE A 26 -0.16 -3.14 -2.23
CA ILE A 26 1.31 -3.18 -2.36
C ILE A 26 1.90 -1.77 -2.44
N ILE A 27 1.29 -0.86 -3.22
CA ILE A 27 1.76 0.54 -3.33
C ILE A 27 1.71 1.22 -1.96
N ALA A 28 0.58 1.12 -1.26
CA ALA A 28 0.41 1.72 0.07
C ALA A 28 1.40 1.14 1.10
N ALA A 29 1.63 -0.18 1.06
CA ALA A 29 2.57 -0.84 1.96
C ALA A 29 4.03 -0.38 1.72
N VAL A 30 4.42 -0.15 0.47
CA VAL A 30 5.77 0.34 0.14
C VAL A 30 5.92 1.84 0.42
N GLU A 31 4.88 2.65 0.20
CA GLU A 31 4.87 4.08 0.53
C GLU A 31 5.07 4.33 2.03
N HIS A 32 4.49 3.47 2.86
CA HIS A 32 4.55 3.54 4.33
C HIS A 32 5.49 2.49 4.94
N LEU A 33 6.51 2.03 4.20
CA LEU A 33 7.37 0.93 4.63
C LEU A 33 8.11 1.21 5.95
N GLU A 34 8.36 2.48 6.26
CA GLU A 34 8.95 2.94 7.52
C GLU A 34 8.00 2.85 8.71
N ASP A 35 6.69 2.81 8.46
CA ASP A 35 5.63 2.81 9.47
C ASP A 35 5.02 1.41 9.68
N ILE A 36 5.28 0.44 8.79
CA ILE A 36 4.71 -0.91 8.87
C ILE A 36 5.77 -2.00 9.11
N PRO A 37 5.41 -3.11 9.78
CA PRO A 37 6.26 -4.29 9.82
C PRO A 37 6.44 -4.91 8.43
N ILE A 38 7.64 -5.39 8.11
CA ILE A 38 7.93 -6.11 6.85
C ILE A 38 6.99 -7.32 6.62
N ALA A 39 6.47 -7.91 7.69
CA ALA A 39 5.49 -8.98 7.62
C ALA A 39 4.18 -8.56 6.91
N GLU A 40 3.76 -7.30 7.05
CA GLU A 40 2.56 -6.78 6.37
C GLU A 40 2.78 -6.65 4.86
N LEU A 41 3.95 -6.14 4.44
CA LEU A 41 4.32 -6.14 3.01
C LEU A 41 4.35 -7.57 2.44
N THR A 42 4.94 -8.51 3.18
CA THR A 42 5.05 -9.91 2.75
C THR A 42 3.67 -10.56 2.62
N ARG A 43 2.72 -10.19 3.50
CA ARG A 43 1.33 -10.64 3.45
C ARG A 43 0.59 -10.10 2.23
N ALA A 44 0.79 -8.81 1.90
CA ALA A 44 0.26 -8.20 0.69
C ALA A 44 0.70 -9.00 -0.54
N LEU A 45 2.01 -9.25 -0.66
CA LEU A 45 2.60 -10.03 -1.76
C LEU A 45 2.09 -11.47 -1.85
N GLY A 46 1.54 -12.03 -0.76
CA GLY A 46 0.87 -13.33 -0.74
C GLY A 46 -0.58 -13.32 -1.25
N GLY A 47 -1.10 -12.18 -1.70
CA GLY A 47 -2.48 -12.02 -2.18
C GLY A 47 -3.52 -11.85 -1.07
N GLY A 48 -3.07 -11.59 0.17
CA GLY A 48 -3.98 -11.32 1.29
C GLY A 48 -4.21 -9.81 1.46
N PRO A 49 -5.44 -9.37 1.80
CA PRO A 49 -5.68 -7.97 2.10
C PRO A 49 -4.82 -7.54 3.30
N THR A 50 -4.13 -6.40 3.19
CA THR A 50 -3.39 -5.79 4.31
C THR A 50 -4.36 -5.12 5.26
N SER A 51 -5.16 -5.92 5.97
CA SER A 51 -5.95 -5.46 7.10
C SER A 51 -5.36 -6.03 8.38
N THR A 52 -4.28 -5.42 8.85
CA THR A 52 -3.86 -5.56 10.23
C THR A 52 -3.90 -4.18 10.89
N THR A 53 -5.09 -3.78 11.34
CA THR A 53 -5.16 -2.94 12.54
C THR A 53 -4.62 -3.79 13.68
N ALA A 54 -3.32 -3.70 13.95
CA ALA A 54 -2.77 -4.16 15.21
C ALA A 54 -3.42 -3.31 16.33
N PRO A 55 -3.95 -3.90 17.41
CA PRO A 55 -4.46 -3.15 18.55
C PRO A 55 -3.27 -2.50 19.26
N GLY A 56 -2.82 -1.34 18.77
CA GLY A 56 -1.68 -0.61 19.32
C GLY A 56 -1.08 0.51 18.48
N CYS A 57 -1.27 0.53 17.15
CA CYS A 57 -0.72 1.62 16.31
C CYS A 57 -1.78 2.67 16.02
N VAL A 58 -1.60 3.87 16.59
CA VAL A 58 -2.44 5.04 16.31
C VAL A 58 -2.00 5.63 14.96
N ASN A 59 -2.86 5.53 13.96
CA ASN A 59 -3.18 6.53 12.92
C ASN A 59 -3.83 5.79 11.75
N ARG A 60 -5.15 5.85 11.60
CA ARG A 60 -5.87 6.98 10.99
C ARG A 60 -5.28 7.30 9.61
N PHE A 61 -5.81 6.65 8.57
CA PHE A 61 -5.88 7.13 7.16
C PHE A 61 -6.63 8.48 7.06
N GLY A 62 -6.33 9.41 7.96
CA GLY A 62 -7.03 10.67 8.11
C GLY A 62 -6.20 11.79 7.56
N SER A 63 -6.49 12.15 6.32
CA SER A 63 -6.87 13.52 6.00
C SER A 63 -7.71 13.50 4.73
N ALA A 64 -9.02 13.41 4.89
CA ALA A 64 -9.93 14.04 3.94
C ALA A 64 -9.71 15.56 4.06
N PRO A 65 -9.43 16.30 2.98
CA PRO A 65 -9.37 17.75 3.07
C PRO A 65 -10.77 18.30 3.33
N ALA A 66 -10.89 19.08 4.39
CA ALA A 66 -11.99 20.00 4.60
C ALA A 66 -11.72 21.29 3.81
N GLY A 67 -12.71 21.74 3.03
CA GLY A 67 -12.75 23.02 2.31
C GLY A 67 -12.49 22.85 0.81
N LEU A 68 -13.31 23.37 -0.11
CA LEU A 68 -14.41 24.35 -0.07
C LEU A 68 -15.35 24.03 -1.25
#